data_AF-Q95QL6-F1
#
_entry.id   AF-Q95QL6-F1
#
_cell.length_a   1.000
_cell.length_b   1.000
_cell.length_c   1.000
_cell.angle_alpha   90.00
_cell.angle_beta   90.00
_cell.angle_gamma   90.00
#
_symmetry.space_group_name_H-M   'P 1'
#
loop_
_entity.id
_entity.type
_entity.pdbx_description
1 polymer ?
#
loop_
_entity_poly.entity_id
_entity_poly.type
_entity_poly.pdbx_seq_one_letter_code
_entity_poly.pdbx_strand_id
1 'polypeptide(L)'
;MGNRSKTDNATAVASQPPKKVKSKKQKKMSFSQAQDVYLRLKQEKEEEKQRERAEREKRNETIAATNKSRKKMNQALAKRNKKGQPNLNAQMDVLLERIQKRVDKEKKEKK
;
A
#
# COMPACT_ATOMS: atom_id res chain seq x y z
N MET A 1 11.06 -15.31 -17.02
CA MET A 1 9.69 -15.59 -16.55
C MET A 1 8.95 -14.27 -16.45
N GLY A 2 7.77 -14.15 -17.06
CA GLY A 2 7.01 -12.90 -17.22
C GLY A 2 6.63 -12.69 -18.68
N ASN A 3 5.47 -13.23 -19.07
CA ASN A 3 4.98 -13.33 -20.43
C ASN A 3 4.76 -11.94 -21.06
N ARG A 4 5.45 -11.63 -22.16
CA ARG A 4 5.04 -10.61 -23.12
C ARG A 4 4.21 -11.30 -24.20
N SER A 5 2.90 -11.39 -24.00
CA SER A 5 1.98 -11.82 -25.06
C SER A 5 1.78 -10.69 -26.06
N LYS A 6 2.36 -10.88 -27.25
CA LYS A 6 2.01 -10.20 -28.49
C LYS A 6 0.52 -10.37 -28.78
N THR A 7 -0.19 -9.28 -29.00
CA THR A 7 -1.38 -9.27 -29.87
C THR A 7 -1.33 -7.98 -30.68
N ASP A 8 -0.62 -8.05 -31.80
CA ASP A 8 -0.71 -7.09 -32.88
C ASP A 8 -2.01 -7.36 -33.65
N ASN A 9 -3.14 -6.82 -33.16
CA ASN A 9 -4.38 -6.79 -33.93
C ASN A 9 -4.32 -5.60 -34.90
N ALA A 10 -3.61 -5.81 -36.01
CA ALA A 10 -3.63 -4.96 -37.19
C ALA A 10 -4.93 -5.20 -37.98
N THR A 11 -6.06 -4.73 -37.43
CA THR A 11 -7.32 -4.61 -38.18
C THR A 11 -7.27 -3.32 -38.99
N ALA A 12 -7.04 -3.50 -40.29
CA ALA A 12 -7.13 -2.46 -41.31
C ALA A 12 -8.56 -1.87 -41.36
N VAL A 13 -8.79 -0.82 -40.57
CA VAL A 13 -9.98 0.03 -40.69
C VAL A 13 -9.68 1.07 -41.77
N ALA A 14 -10.52 1.01 -42.81
CA ALA A 14 -10.54 1.86 -43.98
C ALA A 14 -10.07 3.31 -43.72
N SER A 15 -9.10 3.70 -44.56
CA SER A 15 -8.66 5.07 -44.84
C SER A 15 -9.85 6.02 -45.02
N GLN A 16 -10.29 6.65 -43.95
CA GLN A 16 -10.91 7.97 -44.03
C GLN A 16 -9.83 8.99 -43.66
N PRO A 17 -9.58 10.01 -44.50
CA PRO A 17 -8.66 11.07 -44.13
C PRO A 17 -9.18 11.70 -42.83
N PRO A 18 -8.32 11.94 -41.82
CA PRO A 18 -8.77 12.55 -40.58
C PRO A 18 -9.41 13.88 -40.94
N LYS A 19 -10.72 14.01 -40.70
CA LYS A 19 -11.42 15.30 -40.80
C LYS A 19 -10.59 16.27 -39.97
N LYS A 20 -10.05 17.31 -40.63
CA LYS A 20 -9.26 18.35 -39.97
C LYS A 20 -10.17 19.00 -38.92
N VAL A 21 -10.16 18.47 -37.70
CA VAL A 21 -10.72 19.14 -36.53
C VAL A 21 -9.95 20.44 -36.44
N LYS A 22 -10.61 21.54 -36.80
CA LYS A 22 -10.07 22.88 -36.61
C LYS A 22 -9.68 22.96 -35.14
N SER A 23 -8.37 22.97 -34.87
CA SER A 23 -7.88 23.18 -33.52
C SER A 23 -8.48 24.51 -33.05
N LYS A 24 -9.37 24.47 -32.06
CA LYS A 24 -9.78 25.68 -31.37
C LYS A 24 -8.49 26.28 -30.83
N LYS A 25 -8.09 27.45 -31.34
CA LYS A 25 -6.93 28.19 -30.83
C LYS A 25 -7.14 28.36 -29.33
N GLN A 26 -6.41 27.60 -28.53
CA GLN A 26 -6.43 27.76 -27.08
C GLN A 26 -5.91 29.16 -26.78
N LYS A 27 -6.64 29.93 -25.98
CA LYS A 27 -6.16 31.22 -25.48
C LYS A 27 -4.89 30.93 -24.68
N LYS A 28 -3.77 31.59 -25.04
CA LYS A 28 -2.53 31.51 -24.27
C LYS A 28 -2.77 32.19 -22.93
N MET A 29 -2.44 31.51 -21.83
CA MET A 29 -2.48 32.10 -20.50
C MET A 29 -1.42 33.20 -20.40
N SER A 30 -1.71 34.28 -19.66
CA SER A 30 -0.68 35.28 -19.35
C SER A 30 0.40 34.67 -18.44
N PHE A 31 1.57 35.32 -18.37
CA PHE A 31 2.65 34.87 -17.48
C PHE A 31 2.20 34.82 -16.01
N SER A 32 1.47 35.83 -15.54
CA SER A 32 0.92 35.86 -14.18
C SER A 32 -0.02 34.68 -13.91
N GLN A 33 -0.93 34.38 -14.85
CA GLN A 33 -1.82 33.23 -14.72
C GLN A 33 -1.04 31.90 -14.71
N ALA A 34 0.00 31.77 -15.53
CA ALA A 34 0.85 30.59 -15.54
C ALA A 34 1.62 30.42 -14.22
N GLN A 35 2.09 31.52 -13.63
CA GLN A 35 2.75 31.52 -12.32
C GLN A 35 1.81 31.09 -11.20
N ASP A 36 0.58 31.62 -11.18
CA ASP A 36 -0.43 31.23 -10.18
C ASP A 36 -0.78 29.75 -10.26
N VAL A 37 -0.99 29.23 -11.48
CA VAL A 37 -1.24 27.80 -11.70
C VAL A 37 -0.06 26.95 -11.25
N TYR A 38 1.17 27.37 -11.56
CA TYR A 38 2.37 26.67 -11.11
C TYR A 38 2.47 26.59 -9.58
N LEU A 39 2.21 27.70 -8.87
CA LEU A 39 2.25 27.72 -7.42
C LEU A 39 1.19 26.80 -6.80
N ARG A 40 -0.03 26.78 -7.34
CA ARG A 40 -1.09 25.85 -6.89
C ARG A 40 -0.71 24.40 -7.12
N LEU A 41 -0.25 24.06 -8.32
CA LEU A 41 0.20 22.70 -8.65
C LEU A 41 1.39 22.25 -7.78
N LYS A 42 2.28 23.18 -7.42
CA LYS A 42 3.39 22.90 -6.51
C LYS A 42 2.89 22.57 -5.10
N GLN A 43 1.96 23.36 -4.58
CA GLN A 43 1.34 23.12 -3.27
C GLN A 43 0.58 21.80 -3.24
N GLU A 44 -0.25 21.51 -4.25
CA GLU A 44 -0.98 20.24 -4.37
C GLU A 44 -0.04 19.03 -4.38
N LYS A 45 1.08 19.09 -5.12
CA LYS A 45 2.10 18.04 -5.14
C LYS A 45 2.79 17.87 -3.79
N GLU A 46 3.06 18.96 -3.08
CA GLU A 46 3.66 18.91 -1.75
C GLU A 46 2.68 18.25 -0.76
N GLU A 47 1.41 18.62 -0.78
CA GLU A 47 0.37 17.98 0.04
C GLU A 47 0.19 16.49 -0.27
N GLU A 48 0.11 16.12 -1.56
CA GLU A 48 -0.02 14.73 -1.99
C GLU A 48 1.18 13.90 -1.51
N LYS A 49 2.40 14.44 -1.62
CA LYS A 49 3.61 13.79 -1.12
C LYS A 49 3.59 13.60 0.39
N GLN A 50 3.05 14.56 1.16
CA GLN A 50 2.91 14.40 2.61
C GLN A 50 1.86 13.34 2.97
N ARG A 51 0.72 13.30 2.25
CA ARG A 51 -0.30 12.25 2.44
C ARG A 51 0.27 10.87 2.13
N GLU A 52 0.99 10.71 1.01
CA GLU A 52 1.62 9.44 0.65
C GLU A 52 2.64 8.98 1.70
N ARG A 53 3.43 9.91 2.24
CA ARG A 53 4.38 9.60 3.33
C ARG A 53 3.67 9.12 4.57
N ALA A 54 2.63 9.83 5.03
CA ALA A 54 1.87 9.46 6.21
C ALA A 54 1.19 8.08 6.05
N GLU A 55 0.62 7.80 4.86
CA GLU A 55 0.04 6.48 4.55
C GLU A 55 1.10 5.37 4.55
N ARG A 56 2.27 5.64 3.97
CA ARG A 56 3.39 4.71 3.94
C ARG A 56 3.92 4.42 5.34
N GLU A 57 4.06 5.44 6.18
CA GLU A 57 4.47 5.30 7.58
C GLU A 57 3.47 4.45 8.36
N LYS A 58 2.16 4.77 8.29
CA LYS A 58 1.11 3.97 8.90
C LYS A 58 1.13 2.50 8.44
N ARG A 59 1.32 2.27 7.14
CA ARG A 59 1.47 0.92 6.58
C ARG A 59 2.72 0.22 7.13
N ASN A 60 3.85 0.90 7.18
CA ASN A 60 5.10 0.33 7.70
C ASN A 60 4.99 0.00 9.19
N GLU A 61 4.33 0.84 9.98
CA GLU A 61 4.07 0.60 11.41
C GLU A 61 3.22 -0.65 11.63
N THR A 62 2.11 -0.80 10.89
CA THR A 62 1.24 -1.99 10.99
C THR A 62 1.98 -3.28 10.59
N ILE A 63 2.80 -3.22 9.53
CA ILE A 63 3.64 -4.34 9.10
C ILE A 63 4.70 -4.66 10.17
N ALA A 64 5.38 -3.63 10.71
CA ALA A 64 6.39 -3.80 11.74
C ALA A 64 5.82 -4.42 13.03
N ALA A 65 4.65 -3.96 13.48
CA ALA A 65 3.95 -4.51 14.63
C ALA A 65 3.57 -5.99 14.42
N THR A 66 3.02 -6.31 13.23
CA THR A 66 2.66 -7.68 12.85
C THR A 66 3.90 -8.58 12.79
N ASN A 67 4.98 -8.11 12.17
CA ASN A 67 6.24 -8.85 12.07
C ASN A 67 6.88 -9.08 13.45
N LYS A 68 6.87 -8.08 14.33
CA LYS A 68 7.36 -8.20 15.71
C LYS A 68 6.57 -9.26 16.49
N SER A 69 5.25 -9.23 16.40
CA SER A 69 4.39 -10.25 17.03
C SER A 69 4.64 -11.64 16.47
N ARG A 70 4.78 -11.78 15.15
CA ARG A 70 5.09 -13.06 14.48
C ARG A 70 6.45 -13.60 14.91
N LYS A 71 7.48 -12.74 14.99
CA LYS A 71 8.82 -13.13 15.42
C LYS A 71 8.83 -13.64 16.87
N LYS A 72 8.20 -12.91 17.80
CA LYS A 72 8.08 -13.33 19.22
C LYS A 72 7.39 -14.69 19.34
N MET A 73 6.30 -14.88 18.61
CA MET A 73 5.57 -16.14 18.58
C MET A 73 6.42 -17.29 18.04
N ASN A 74 7.08 -17.09 16.90
CA ASN A 74 7.96 -18.11 16.31
C ASN A 74 9.11 -18.47 17.25
N GLN A 75 9.69 -17.48 17.94
CA GLN A 75 10.74 -17.73 18.94
C GLN A 75 10.22 -18.62 20.08
N ALA A 76 9.03 -18.34 20.62
CA ALA A 76 8.44 -19.16 21.67
C ALA A 76 8.14 -20.59 21.21
N LEU A 77 7.58 -20.76 20.00
CA LEU A 77 7.29 -22.07 19.42
C LEU A 77 8.55 -22.86 19.07
N ALA A 78 9.64 -22.19 18.73
CA ALA A 78 10.93 -22.82 18.43
C ALA A 78 11.69 -23.27 19.69
N LYS A 79 11.32 -22.81 20.89
CA LYS A 79 11.98 -23.21 22.14
C LYS A 79 11.87 -24.71 22.35
N ARG A 80 12.99 -25.34 22.68
CA ARG A 80 13.09 -26.75 23.02
C ARG A 80 13.68 -26.94 24.42
N ASN A 81 13.35 -28.06 25.06
CA ASN A 81 13.91 -28.43 26.35
C ASN A 81 15.32 -29.06 26.18
N LYS A 82 15.98 -29.39 27.30
CA LYS A 82 17.31 -30.02 27.29
C LYS A 82 17.34 -31.37 26.55
N LYS A 83 16.20 -32.04 26.40
CA LYS A 83 16.03 -33.30 25.66
C LYS A 83 15.66 -33.07 24.18
N GLY A 84 15.68 -31.83 23.69
CA GLY A 84 15.35 -31.48 22.30
C GLY A 84 13.87 -31.54 21.95
N GLN A 85 12.98 -31.75 22.92
CA GLN A 85 11.53 -31.77 22.70
C GLN A 85 10.97 -30.34 22.75
N PRO A 86 9.85 -30.06 22.07
CA PRO A 86 9.21 -28.74 22.13
C PRO A 86 8.87 -28.33 23.57
N ASN A 87 9.12 -27.07 23.93
CA ASN A 87 8.83 -26.55 25.26
C ASN A 87 7.33 -26.21 25.39
N LEU A 88 6.57 -27.08 26.04
CA LEU A 88 5.12 -26.93 26.20
C LEU A 88 4.73 -25.63 26.92
N ASN A 89 5.48 -25.22 27.96
CA ASN A 89 5.18 -23.99 28.69
C ASN A 89 5.29 -22.76 27.77
N ALA A 90 6.33 -22.70 26.92
CA ALA A 90 6.48 -21.63 25.95
C ALA A 90 5.37 -21.62 24.88
N GLN A 91 4.85 -22.79 24.51
CA GLN A 91 3.71 -22.90 23.60
C GLN A 91 2.40 -22.47 24.27
N MET A 92 2.24 -22.80 25.56
CA MET A 92 1.10 -22.39 26.37
C MET A 92 1.03 -20.86 26.47
N ASP A 93 2.16 -20.19 26.72
CA ASP A 93 2.24 -18.72 26.75
C ASP A 93 1.73 -18.09 25.43
N VAL A 94 2.10 -18.68 24.29
CA VAL A 94 1.61 -18.23 22.96
C VAL A 94 0.09 -18.39 22.84
N LEU A 95 -0.46 -19.51 23.32
CA LEU A 95 -1.88 -19.77 23.26
C LEU A 95 -2.66 -18.80 24.16
N LEU A 96 -2.20 -18.60 25.40
CA LEU A 96 -2.79 -17.64 26.33
C LEU A 96 -2.76 -16.21 25.76
N GLU A 97 -1.63 -15.78 25.16
CA GLU A 97 -1.52 -14.47 24.51
C GLU A 97 -2.55 -14.33 23.37
N ARG A 98 -2.78 -15.39 22.58
CA ARG A 98 -3.79 -15.39 21.50
C ARG A 98 -5.22 -15.31 22.03
N ILE A 99 -5.54 -16.04 23.10
CA ILE A 99 -6.86 -16.01 23.74
C ILE A 99 -7.11 -14.61 24.30
N GLN A 100 -6.15 -14.05 25.05
CA GLN A 100 -6.27 -12.71 25.61
C GLN A 100 -6.55 -11.65 24.52
N LYS A 101 -5.80 -11.69 23.40
CA LYS A 101 -6.02 -10.77 22.26
C LYS A 101 -7.44 -10.89 21.66
N ARG A 102 -8.01 -12.10 21.61
CA ARG A 102 -9.39 -12.31 21.13
C ARG A 102 -10.40 -11.72 22.11
N VAL A 103 -10.25 -12.02 23.40
CA VAL A 103 -11.10 -11.48 24.48
C VAL A 103 -11.06 -9.95 24.51
N ASP A 104 -9.87 -9.35 24.38
CA ASP A 104 -9.71 -7.89 24.34
C ASP A 104 -10.36 -7.27 23.11
N LYS A 105 -10.32 -7.96 21.95
CA LYS A 105 -11.00 -7.52 20.74
C LYS A 105 -12.51 -7.55 20.91
N GLU A 106 -13.06 -8.65 21.41
CA GLU A 106 -14.50 -8.79 21.69
C GLU A 106 -15.00 -7.74 22.70
N LYS A 107 -14.20 -7.43 23.73
CA LYS A 107 -14.52 -6.36 24.71
C LYS A 107 -14.54 -4.97 24.09
N LYS A 108 -13.71 -4.71 23.07
CA LYS A 108 -13.71 -3.43 22.34
C LYS A 108 -14.88 -3.31 21.37
N GLU A 109 -15.32 -4.42 20.77
CA GLU A 109 -16.48 -4.44 19.86
C GLU A 109 -17.82 -4.34 20.59
N LYS A 110 -17.87 -4.69 21.89
CA LYS A 110 -19.06 -4.57 22.75
C LYS A 110 -19.19 -3.23 23.47
N LYS A 111 -18.19 -2.35 23.38
CA LYS A 111 -18.22 -1.00 23.97
C LYS A 111 -18.46 0.03 22.88
#